data_AF-A0A1X7U6A4-F1
#
_entry.id   AF-A0A1X7U6A4-F1
#
_cell.length_a   1.000
_cell.length_b   1.000
_cell.length_c   1.000
_cell.angle_alpha   90.00
_cell.angle_beta   90.00
_cell.angle_gamma   90.00
#
_symmetry.space_group_name_H-M   'P 1'
#
loop_
_entity.id
_entity.type
_entity.pdbx_description
1 polymer ?
#
loop_
_entity_poly.entity_id
_entity_poly.type
_entity_poly.pdbx_seq_one_letter_code
_entity_poly.pdbx_strand_id
1 'polypeptide(L)'
;MKRLKADGVGLEKDPISINDEEQLWAKQLLGESSPHVLLDTIVFMCGMYFALRSRKEHRDLKFDLIKVLLIDGKKCIQYTENCYKNNPGGLKHQKIEPKVVTHYENISDPLRCFVKLLEVYYSRCPPPEQRKTDLFYLTPIAKPKGTFWFSAIPVGQNTSKTVSRLRKAAGIEGYKTNYSLRVTTATQLFQAGIDEQVIMNRTGH
;
A
#
# COMPACT_ATOMS: atom_id res chain seq x y z
N MET A 1 27.18 -8.98 -14.97
CA MET A 1 25.95 -9.65 -15.45
C MET A 1 24.89 -8.60 -15.83
N LYS A 2 24.87 -8.17 -17.09
CA LYS A 2 23.88 -7.21 -17.62
C LYS A 2 23.40 -7.68 -19.00
N ARG A 3 22.52 -8.68 -19.04
CA ARG A 3 21.77 -9.10 -20.25
C ARG A 3 20.45 -9.76 -19.83
N LEU A 4 19.48 -8.96 -19.38
CA LEU A 4 18.07 -9.37 -19.22
C LEU A 4 17.11 -8.20 -19.51
N LYS A 5 17.44 -7.35 -20.50
CA LYS A 5 16.57 -6.23 -20.92
C LYS A 5 16.34 -6.18 -22.43
N ALA A 6 16.55 -7.29 -23.14
CA ALA A 6 16.37 -7.34 -24.59
C ALA A 6 15.00 -7.89 -25.01
N ASP A 7 14.34 -8.69 -24.18
CA ASP A 7 13.15 -9.44 -24.63
C ASP A 7 11.81 -8.87 -24.17
N GLY A 8 11.76 -7.69 -23.52
CA GLY A 8 10.49 -7.07 -23.12
C GLY A 8 9.65 -7.85 -22.10
N VAL A 9 9.96 -9.11 -21.80
CA VAL A 9 9.30 -9.92 -20.78
C VAL A 9 9.95 -9.62 -19.43
N GLY A 10 9.70 -8.42 -18.92
CA GLY A 10 9.85 -8.20 -17.49
C GLY A 10 8.80 -9.05 -16.80
N LEU A 11 9.20 -10.18 -16.16
CA LEU A 11 8.36 -11.11 -15.39
C LEU A 11 6.96 -10.52 -15.14
N GLU A 12 6.02 -10.81 -16.05
CA GLU A 12 4.65 -10.32 -15.93
C GLU A 12 4.15 -10.85 -14.59
N LYS A 13 3.84 -9.92 -13.67
CA LYS A 13 3.32 -10.31 -12.38
C LYS A 13 1.82 -10.34 -12.49
N ASP A 14 1.24 -11.49 -12.20
CA ASP A 14 -0.21 -11.67 -12.23
C ASP A 14 -0.87 -10.62 -11.32
N PRO A 15 -1.90 -9.91 -11.82
CA PRO A 15 -2.75 -9.12 -10.94
C PRO A 15 -3.40 -10.02 -9.88
N ILE A 16 -3.71 -9.44 -8.74
CA ILE A 16 -4.67 -9.99 -7.79
C ILE A 16 -6.06 -9.93 -8.45
N SER A 17 -6.69 -11.09 -8.64
CA SER A 17 -8.07 -11.16 -9.14
C SER A 17 -9.07 -10.84 -8.02
N ILE A 18 -10.33 -10.57 -8.39
CA ILE A 18 -11.42 -10.37 -7.43
C ILE A 18 -11.58 -11.61 -6.54
N ASN A 19 -11.52 -12.80 -7.12
CA ASN A 19 -11.63 -14.05 -6.37
C ASN A 19 -10.44 -14.28 -5.41
N ASP A 20 -9.23 -13.83 -5.78
CA ASP A 20 -8.08 -13.88 -4.87
C ASP A 20 -8.30 -12.98 -3.66
N GLU A 21 -8.79 -11.75 -3.89
CA GLU A 21 -9.09 -10.80 -2.82
C GLU A 21 -10.21 -11.32 -1.91
N GLU A 22 -11.32 -11.83 -2.47
CA GLU A 22 -12.41 -12.41 -1.69
C GLU A 22 -11.95 -13.58 -0.83
N GLN A 23 -11.06 -14.44 -1.34
CA GLN A 23 -10.48 -15.53 -0.55
C GLN A 23 -9.65 -15.01 0.64
N LEU A 24 -8.90 -13.93 0.46
CA LEU A 24 -8.12 -13.31 1.54
C LEU A 24 -9.02 -12.78 2.65
N TRP A 25 -10.13 -12.13 2.29
CA TRP A 25 -11.14 -11.67 3.25
C TRP A 25 -11.86 -12.82 3.93
N ALA A 26 -12.33 -13.82 3.17
CA ALA A 26 -13.07 -14.96 3.70
C ALA A 26 -12.24 -15.79 4.69
N LYS A 27 -10.92 -15.92 4.45
CA LYS A 27 -9.97 -16.60 5.34
C LYS A 27 -9.48 -15.71 6.49
N GLN A 28 -9.98 -14.48 6.62
CA GLN A 28 -9.57 -13.50 7.63
C GLN A 28 -8.06 -13.20 7.64
N LEU A 29 -7.43 -13.33 6.47
CA LEU A 29 -6.04 -12.94 6.26
C LEU A 29 -5.91 -11.42 6.04
N LEU A 30 -7.03 -10.77 5.71
CA LEU A 30 -7.23 -9.33 5.73
C LEU A 30 -8.30 -8.95 6.77
N GLY A 31 -8.22 -7.74 7.31
CA GLY A 31 -9.07 -7.20 8.36
C GLY A 31 -8.27 -6.66 9.54
N GLU A 32 -8.86 -6.70 10.72
CA GLU A 32 -8.29 -6.11 11.94
C GLU A 32 -8.28 -7.08 13.14
N SER A 33 -8.37 -8.39 12.90
CA SER A 33 -8.49 -9.40 13.95
C SER A 33 -7.24 -9.54 14.85
N SER A 34 -6.07 -9.10 14.36
CA SER A 34 -4.81 -9.13 15.12
C SER A 34 -3.83 -8.06 14.62
N PRO A 35 -2.78 -7.73 15.39
CA PRO A 35 -1.74 -6.79 14.97
C PRO A 35 -1.10 -7.14 13.62
N HIS A 36 -0.90 -8.44 13.35
CA HIS A 36 -0.28 -8.89 12.10
C HIS A 36 -1.26 -8.82 10.92
N VAL A 37 -2.52 -9.23 11.12
CA VAL A 37 -3.56 -9.15 10.09
C VAL A 37 -3.84 -7.69 9.73
N LEU A 38 -3.93 -6.80 10.72
CA LEU A 38 -4.10 -5.37 10.47
C LEU A 38 -2.94 -4.78 9.67
N LEU A 39 -1.68 -5.09 10.05
CA LEU A 39 -0.52 -4.63 9.29
C LEU A 39 -0.54 -5.13 7.83
N ASP A 40 -0.80 -6.43 7.63
CA ASP A 40 -0.82 -7.00 6.28
C ASP A 40 -1.94 -6.39 5.44
N THR A 41 -3.08 -6.08 6.07
CA THR A 41 -4.20 -5.36 5.44
C THR A 41 -3.79 -3.97 5.03
N ILE A 42 -3.15 -3.19 5.91
CA ILE A 42 -2.70 -1.84 5.57
C ILE A 42 -1.64 -1.85 4.46
N VAL A 43 -0.69 -2.79 4.48
CA VAL A 43 0.30 -2.94 3.39
C VAL A 43 -0.39 -3.29 2.06
N PHE A 44 -1.37 -4.20 2.08
CA PHE A 44 -2.17 -4.59 0.92
C PHE A 44 -2.94 -3.39 0.35
N MET A 45 -3.67 -2.68 1.20
CA MET A 45 -4.48 -1.52 0.84
C MET A 45 -3.64 -0.35 0.32
N CYS A 46 -2.52 -0.02 0.98
CA CYS A 46 -1.60 1.00 0.49
C CYS A 46 -1.03 0.62 -0.89
N GLY A 47 -0.62 -0.64 -1.08
CA GLY A 47 -0.09 -1.08 -2.36
C GLY A 47 -1.12 -1.00 -3.49
N MET A 48 -2.37 -1.36 -3.19
CA MET A 48 -3.49 -1.32 -4.13
C MET A 48 -3.94 0.12 -4.41
N TYR A 49 -4.45 0.83 -3.41
CA TYR A 49 -5.12 2.12 -3.63
C TYR A 49 -4.16 3.27 -3.93
N PHE A 50 -2.97 3.28 -3.30
CA PHE A 50 -1.94 4.28 -3.62
C PHE A 50 -1.06 3.85 -4.80
N ALA A 51 -1.25 2.66 -5.36
CA ALA A 51 -0.49 2.15 -6.50
C ALA A 51 1.04 2.29 -6.30
N LEU A 52 1.56 1.82 -5.16
CA LEU A 52 2.98 1.90 -4.84
C LEU A 52 3.79 1.00 -5.77
N ARG A 53 4.78 1.58 -6.46
CA ARG A 53 5.66 1.00 -7.49
C ARG A 53 6.70 0.03 -6.96
N SER A 54 7.31 0.32 -5.81
CA SER A 54 8.55 -0.36 -5.40
C SER A 54 8.60 -0.80 -3.95
N ARG A 55 9.46 -1.80 -3.68
CA ARG A 55 9.82 -2.18 -2.31
C ARG A 55 10.35 -0.98 -1.51
N LYS A 56 11.01 -0.04 -2.19
CA LYS A 56 11.54 1.20 -1.60
C LYS A 56 10.42 2.15 -1.20
N GLU A 57 9.38 2.32 -2.03
CA GLU A 57 8.25 3.18 -1.69
C GLU A 57 7.47 2.65 -0.47
N HIS A 58 7.24 1.34 -0.37
CA HIS A 58 6.69 0.78 0.88
C HIS A 58 7.63 0.99 2.07
N ARG A 59 8.93 0.72 1.92
CA ARG A 59 9.88 0.82 3.02
C ARG A 59 10.08 2.25 3.52
N ASP A 60 10.04 3.22 2.62
CA ASP A 60 10.31 4.63 2.90
C ASP A 60 9.00 5.44 3.08
N LEU A 61 7.84 4.78 3.08
CA LEU A 61 6.54 5.38 3.35
C LEU A 61 6.54 5.95 4.77
N LYS A 62 6.01 7.16 4.93
CA LYS A 62 5.96 7.88 6.20
C LYS A 62 4.54 8.25 6.59
N PHE A 63 4.33 8.54 7.87
CA PHE A 63 3.02 8.98 8.36
C PHE A 63 2.63 10.34 7.77
N ASP A 64 3.57 11.28 7.65
CA ASP A 64 3.30 12.62 7.10
C ASP A 64 2.76 12.62 5.65
N LEU A 65 3.05 11.58 4.87
CA LEU A 65 2.61 11.43 3.48
C LEU A 65 1.14 11.00 3.34
N ILE A 66 0.50 10.54 4.42
CA ILE A 66 -0.87 10.02 4.39
C ILE A 66 -1.71 10.80 5.40
N LYS A 67 -2.73 11.49 4.91
CA LYS A 67 -3.62 12.32 5.74
C LYS A 67 -5.05 11.82 5.66
N VAL A 68 -5.73 11.71 6.80
CA VAL A 68 -7.18 11.55 6.87
C VAL A 68 -7.79 12.95 6.81
N LEU A 69 -8.70 13.18 5.87
CA LEU A 69 -9.34 14.47 5.60
C LEU A 69 -10.86 14.31 5.55
N LEU A 70 -11.56 15.43 5.67
CA LEU A 70 -12.99 15.55 5.41
C LEU A 70 -13.16 16.50 4.21
N ILE A 71 -13.59 15.97 3.07
CA ILE A 71 -13.82 16.74 1.84
C ILE A 71 -15.30 16.63 1.50
N ASP A 72 -15.99 17.77 1.41
CA ASP A 72 -17.43 17.83 1.11
C ASP A 72 -18.30 16.92 2.00
N GLY A 73 -17.96 16.85 3.29
CA GLY A 73 -18.66 16.00 4.27
C GLY A 73 -18.36 14.50 4.17
N LYS A 74 -17.50 14.07 3.25
CA LYS A 74 -17.07 12.67 3.09
C LYS A 74 -15.67 12.48 3.62
N LYS A 75 -15.47 11.48 4.48
CA LYS A 75 -14.12 11.17 4.98
C LYS A 75 -13.30 10.52 3.87
N CYS A 76 -12.05 10.93 3.73
CA CYS A 76 -11.13 10.34 2.77
C CYS A 76 -9.72 10.26 3.33
N ILE A 77 -8.89 9.47 2.67
CA ILE A 77 -7.44 9.46 2.87
C ILE A 77 -6.77 10.04 1.65
N GLN A 78 -5.77 10.87 1.86
CA GLN A 78 -4.96 11.46 0.79
C GLN A 78 -3.50 11.04 1.00
N TYR A 79 -2.94 10.37 -0.01
CA TYR A 79 -1.53 10.06 -0.10
C TYR A 79 -0.83 11.05 -1.02
N THR A 80 0.31 11.59 -0.59
CA THR A 80 1.20 12.44 -1.41
C THR A 80 2.55 11.76 -1.58
N GLU A 81 2.97 11.51 -2.81
CA GLU A 81 4.24 10.87 -3.12
C GLU A 81 5.43 11.74 -2.74
N ASN A 82 6.45 11.11 -2.15
CA ASN A 82 7.68 11.80 -1.81
C ASN A 82 8.59 11.96 -3.04
N CYS A 83 8.78 13.21 -3.49
CA CYS A 83 9.43 13.53 -4.76
C CYS A 83 10.96 13.59 -4.75
N TYR A 84 11.64 13.15 -3.68
CA TYR A 84 13.10 13.10 -3.64
C TYR A 84 13.68 11.97 -4.54
N LYS A 85 13.46 12.05 -5.85
CA LYS A 85 14.28 11.34 -6.82
C LYS A 85 15.60 12.11 -6.97
N ASN A 86 16.62 11.69 -6.22
CA ASN A 86 18.01 11.99 -6.57
C ASN A 86 18.33 11.29 -7.90
N ASN A 87 18.08 11.95 -9.02
CA ASN A 87 18.67 11.56 -10.30
C ASN A 87 20.07 12.20 -10.40
N PRO A 88 21.16 11.42 -10.48
CA PRO A 88 22.51 11.96 -10.66
C PRO A 88 22.77 12.37 -12.13
N GLY A 89 21.84 13.08 -12.76
CA GLY A 89 21.96 13.39 -14.19
C GLY A 89 21.15 14.59 -14.66
N GLY A 90 21.84 15.71 -14.83
CA GLY A 90 21.51 16.73 -15.84
C GLY A 90 20.56 17.86 -15.43
N LEU A 91 20.92 19.07 -15.87
CA LEU A 91 20.34 20.40 -15.62
C LEU A 91 18.89 20.63 -16.11
N LYS A 92 18.03 19.60 -16.14
CA LYS A 92 16.59 19.78 -16.41
C LYS A 92 15.80 19.37 -15.18
N HIS A 93 15.74 20.29 -14.22
CA HIS A 93 14.77 20.28 -13.14
C HIS A 93 13.35 20.42 -13.72
N GLN A 94 12.80 19.33 -14.25
CA GLN A 94 11.35 19.22 -14.31
C GLN A 94 10.88 19.23 -12.86
N LYS A 95 10.07 20.23 -12.49
CA LYS A 95 9.27 20.20 -11.27
C LYS A 95 8.38 18.97 -11.39
N ILE A 96 8.84 17.83 -10.87
CA ILE A 96 8.02 16.63 -10.80
C ILE A 96 6.97 16.96 -9.75
N GLU A 97 5.74 17.22 -10.20
CA GLU A 97 4.62 17.39 -9.28
C GLU A 97 4.41 16.07 -8.53
N PRO A 98 4.25 16.12 -7.20
CA PRO A 98 3.98 14.93 -6.42
C PRO A 98 2.68 14.30 -6.88
N LYS A 99 2.72 12.99 -7.11
CA LYS A 99 1.52 12.20 -7.26
C LYS A 99 0.69 12.31 -5.97
N VAL A 100 -0.54 12.80 -6.11
CA VAL A 100 -1.53 12.84 -5.02
C VAL A 100 -2.64 11.84 -5.34
N VAL A 101 -2.99 11.00 -4.38
CA VAL A 101 -4.07 10.01 -4.52
C VAL A 101 -5.05 10.19 -3.37
N THR A 102 -6.30 10.49 -3.70
CA THR A 102 -7.41 10.56 -2.74
C THR A 102 -8.25 9.29 -2.84
N HIS A 103 -8.55 8.66 -1.70
CA HIS A 103 -9.44 7.51 -1.59
C HIS A 103 -10.53 7.80 -0.55
N TYR A 104 -11.79 7.74 -0.96
CA TYR A 104 -12.94 8.06 -0.12
C TYR A 104 -13.37 6.84 0.70
N GLU A 105 -13.98 7.09 1.86
CA GLU A 105 -14.51 6.02 2.69
C GLU A 105 -15.60 5.22 1.98
N ASN A 106 -15.57 3.91 2.15
CA ASN A 106 -16.66 3.03 1.74
C ASN A 106 -17.64 2.86 2.90
N ILE A 107 -18.78 3.52 2.82
CA ILE A 107 -19.83 3.46 3.85
C ILE A 107 -20.60 2.14 3.78
N SER A 108 -20.70 1.53 2.60
CA SER A 108 -21.48 0.30 2.39
C SER A 108 -20.84 -0.96 2.98
N ASP A 109 -19.51 -0.99 3.06
CA ASP A 109 -18.75 -2.05 3.70
C ASP A 109 -17.67 -1.46 4.63
N PRO A 110 -18.04 -1.14 5.88
CA PRO A 110 -17.12 -0.56 6.85
C PRO A 110 -15.97 -1.50 7.25
N LEU A 111 -16.17 -2.83 7.18
CA LEU A 111 -15.18 -3.82 7.60
C LEU A 111 -14.02 -3.94 6.60
N ARG A 112 -14.30 -3.67 5.32
CA ARG A 112 -13.28 -3.62 4.25
C ARG A 112 -12.87 -2.20 3.88
N CYS A 113 -13.45 -1.19 4.51
CA CYS A 113 -13.18 0.20 4.21
C CYS A 113 -11.74 0.60 4.60
N PHE A 114 -10.91 0.94 3.62
CA PHE A 114 -9.52 1.34 3.86
C PHE A 114 -9.40 2.54 4.81
N VAL A 115 -10.29 3.54 4.69
CA VAL A 115 -10.29 4.70 5.61
C VAL A 115 -10.47 4.26 7.07
N LYS A 116 -11.46 3.41 7.38
CA LYS A 116 -11.72 2.93 8.74
C LYS A 116 -10.57 2.06 9.27
N LEU A 117 -10.08 1.13 8.46
CA LEU A 117 -8.95 0.28 8.83
C LEU A 117 -7.68 1.09 9.09
N LEU A 118 -7.45 2.17 8.32
CA LEU A 118 -6.34 3.08 8.55
C LEU A 118 -6.50 3.88 9.86
N GLU A 119 -7.72 4.32 10.18
CA GLU A 119 -8.00 4.97 11.46
C GLU A 119 -7.71 4.02 12.64
N VAL A 120 -8.12 2.75 12.52
CA VAL A 120 -7.79 1.72 13.52
C VAL A 120 -6.28 1.49 13.60
N TYR A 121 -5.58 1.47 12.46
CA TYR A 121 -4.12 1.39 12.46
C TYR A 121 -3.49 2.53 13.26
N TYR A 122 -3.90 3.77 12.99
CA TYR A 122 -3.40 4.95 13.71
C TYR A 122 -3.71 4.92 15.20
N SER A 123 -4.93 4.53 15.60
CA SER A 123 -5.30 4.47 17.02
C SER A 123 -4.53 3.37 17.78
N ARG A 124 -3.97 2.39 17.07
CA ARG A 124 -3.20 1.27 17.63
C ARG A 124 -1.69 1.49 17.53
N CYS A 125 -1.23 2.52 16.83
CA CYS A 125 0.18 2.93 16.79
C CYS A 125 0.56 3.76 18.02
N PRO A 126 1.81 3.68 18.48
CA PRO A 126 2.31 4.59 19.50
C PRO A 126 2.30 6.03 18.97
N PRO A 127 2.11 7.02 19.86
CA PRO A 127 2.04 8.42 19.47
C PRO A 127 3.40 8.91 18.92
N PRO A 128 3.42 9.98 18.10
CA PRO A 128 4.62 10.43 17.40
C PRO A 128 5.84 10.65 18.29
N GLU A 129 5.65 11.14 19.52
CA GLU A 129 6.71 11.46 20.48
C GLU A 129 7.46 10.21 20.96
N GLN A 130 6.83 9.04 20.87
CA GLN A 130 7.45 7.75 21.24
C GLN A 130 8.16 7.08 20.05
N ARG A 131 8.05 7.63 18.83
CA ARG A 131 8.63 7.06 17.61
C ARG A 131 10.00 7.66 17.32
N LYS A 132 11.00 6.80 17.05
CA LYS A 132 12.35 7.25 16.65
C LYS A 132 12.44 7.69 15.18
N THR A 133 11.49 7.23 14.36
CA THR A 133 11.43 7.52 12.92
C THR A 133 9.98 7.74 12.53
N ASP A 134 9.72 8.54 11.50
CA ASP A 134 8.37 8.73 10.96
C ASP A 134 7.95 7.66 9.92
N LEU A 135 8.63 6.51 9.91
CA LEU A 135 8.28 5.42 8.99
C LEU A 135 6.92 4.83 9.33
N PHE A 136 6.11 4.63 8.30
CA PHE A 136 4.69 4.31 8.41
C PHE A 136 4.42 2.89 8.93
N TYR A 137 5.10 1.88 8.38
CA TYR A 137 4.86 0.48 8.77
C TYR A 137 5.64 0.12 10.04
N LEU A 138 4.90 0.06 11.16
CA LEU A 138 5.42 -0.30 12.48
C LEU A 138 5.29 -1.80 12.78
N THR A 139 6.24 -2.32 13.57
CA THR A 139 6.35 -3.75 13.88
C THR A 139 5.26 -4.17 14.86
N PRO A 140 4.46 -5.21 14.55
CA PRO A 140 3.41 -5.67 15.43
C PRO A 140 3.96 -6.32 16.70
N ILE A 141 3.32 -6.08 17.83
CA ILE A 141 3.65 -6.69 19.12
C ILE A 141 2.98 -8.07 19.17
N ALA A 142 3.74 -9.12 19.52
CA ALA A 142 3.22 -10.49 19.52
C ALA A 142 2.09 -10.72 20.54
N LYS A 143 2.17 -10.05 21.69
CA LYS A 143 1.15 -10.09 22.76
C LYS A 143 0.94 -8.67 23.28
N PRO A 144 0.16 -7.83 22.56
CA PRO A 144 -0.04 -6.46 22.97
C PRO A 144 -0.75 -6.43 24.33
N LYS A 145 -0.22 -5.64 25.26
CA LYS A 145 -0.86 -5.35 26.55
C LYS A 145 -1.33 -3.90 26.50
N GLY A 146 -2.66 -3.70 26.53
CA GLY A 146 -3.26 -2.38 26.42
C GLY A 146 -3.69 -2.01 24.99
N THR A 147 -3.70 -0.70 24.71
CA THR A 147 -4.30 -0.14 23.49
C THR A 147 -3.42 -0.32 22.26
N PHE A 148 -2.09 -0.21 22.41
CA PHE A 148 -1.14 -0.25 21.29
C PHE A 148 -0.87 -1.67 20.81
N TRP A 149 -1.00 -1.87 19.51
CA TRP A 149 -0.69 -3.14 18.83
C TRP A 149 0.68 -3.14 18.16
N PHE A 150 1.26 -1.96 17.97
CA PHE A 150 2.52 -1.78 17.27
C PHE A 150 3.58 -1.18 18.19
N SER A 151 4.83 -1.56 17.96
CA SER A 151 5.99 -0.93 18.60
C SER A 151 6.43 0.30 17.82
N ALA A 152 7.26 1.16 18.42
CA ALA A 152 7.89 2.30 17.76
C ALA A 152 8.99 1.92 16.73
N ILE A 153 9.13 0.62 16.41
CA ILE A 153 10.18 0.08 15.54
C ILE A 153 9.59 -0.21 14.15
N PRO A 154 10.17 0.29 13.06
CA PRO A 154 9.70 0.00 11.71
C PRO A 154 9.92 -1.48 11.33
N VAL A 155 9.01 -2.04 10.52
CA VAL A 155 9.03 -3.45 10.07
C VAL A 155 10.28 -3.81 9.25
N GLY A 156 10.88 -2.82 8.59
CA GLY A 156 12.05 -3.01 7.73
C GLY A 156 11.71 -3.72 6.41
N GLN A 157 12.57 -4.65 5.97
CA GLN A 157 12.46 -5.27 4.64
C GLN A 157 11.28 -6.25 4.49
N ASN A 158 10.66 -6.68 5.60
CA ASN A 158 9.62 -7.70 5.60
C ASN A 158 8.30 -7.24 4.95
N THR A 159 8.02 -5.93 4.90
CA THR A 159 6.84 -5.36 4.21
C THR A 159 6.78 -5.76 2.74
N SER A 160 7.94 -5.93 2.09
CA SER A 160 8.02 -6.32 0.67
C SER A 160 7.54 -7.73 0.36
N LYS A 161 7.38 -8.58 1.39
CA LYS A 161 6.97 -9.98 1.26
C LYS A 161 5.51 -10.22 1.66
N THR A 162 4.78 -9.19 2.08
CA THR A 162 3.40 -9.31 2.58
C THR A 162 2.49 -10.04 1.62
N VAL A 163 2.35 -9.59 0.36
CA VAL A 163 1.44 -10.26 -0.59
C VAL A 163 1.88 -11.69 -0.89
N SER A 164 3.18 -11.96 -0.93
CA SER A 164 3.68 -13.32 -1.14
C SER A 164 3.36 -14.24 0.05
N ARG A 165 3.36 -13.72 1.29
CA ARG A 165 2.92 -14.46 2.47
C ARG A 165 1.41 -14.70 2.44
N LEU A 166 0.62 -13.67 2.17
CA LEU A 166 -0.84 -13.75 2.05
C LEU A 166 -1.27 -14.78 0.99
N ARG A 167 -0.67 -14.71 -0.20
CA ARG A 167 -0.88 -15.68 -1.28
C ARG A 167 -0.65 -17.11 -0.83
N LYS A 168 0.49 -17.37 -0.18
CA LYS A 168 0.84 -18.71 0.32
C LYS A 168 -0.13 -19.19 1.40
N ALA A 169 -0.50 -18.32 2.34
CA ALA A 169 -1.45 -18.65 3.41
C ALA A 169 -2.86 -18.92 2.88
N ALA A 170 -3.27 -18.24 1.81
CA ALA A 170 -4.57 -18.44 1.18
C ALA A 170 -4.63 -19.67 0.27
N GLY A 171 -3.49 -20.17 -0.20
CA GLY A 171 -3.44 -21.23 -1.22
C GLY A 171 -3.68 -20.70 -2.64
N ILE A 172 -3.57 -19.38 -2.86
CA ILE A 172 -3.75 -18.76 -4.17
C ILE A 172 -2.59 -19.12 -5.10
N GLU A 173 -2.86 -19.45 -6.35
CA GLU A 173 -1.84 -19.80 -7.35
C GLU A 173 -1.19 -18.58 -8.03
N GLY A 174 -0.12 -18.81 -8.80
CA GLY A 174 0.61 -17.78 -9.54
C GLY A 174 1.62 -16.97 -8.72
N TYR A 175 2.38 -16.09 -9.36
CA TYR A 175 3.46 -15.34 -8.70
C TYR A 175 3.00 -13.94 -8.29
N LYS A 176 2.40 -13.85 -7.09
CA LYS A 176 1.85 -12.61 -6.54
C LYS A 176 2.77 -11.96 -5.51
N THR A 177 3.01 -10.67 -5.67
CA THR A 177 3.86 -9.85 -4.78
C THR A 177 3.25 -8.46 -4.59
N ASN A 178 3.82 -7.59 -3.75
CA ASN A 178 3.28 -6.23 -3.59
C ASN A 178 3.16 -5.47 -4.93
N TYR A 179 4.05 -5.76 -5.90
CA TYR A 179 3.96 -5.18 -7.25
C TYR A 179 2.68 -5.60 -8.00
N SER A 180 2.15 -6.80 -7.74
CA SER A 180 0.88 -7.28 -8.30
C SER A 180 -0.29 -6.39 -7.91
N LEU A 181 -0.26 -5.73 -6.75
CA LEU A 181 -1.32 -4.80 -6.31
C LEU A 181 -1.39 -3.58 -7.22
N ARG A 182 -0.24 -3.02 -7.59
CA ARG A 182 -0.17 -1.91 -8.55
C ARG A 182 -0.68 -2.33 -9.93
N VAL A 183 -0.30 -3.53 -10.38
CA VAL A 183 -0.79 -4.09 -11.66
C VAL A 183 -2.31 -4.22 -11.62
N THR A 184 -2.88 -4.79 -10.55
CA THR A 184 -4.34 -4.86 -10.34
C THR A 184 -4.99 -3.49 -10.46
N THR A 185 -4.48 -2.47 -9.76
CA THR A 185 -5.06 -1.12 -9.82
C THR A 185 -5.00 -0.53 -11.21
N ALA A 186 -3.90 -0.72 -11.94
CA ALA A 186 -3.77 -0.27 -13.33
C ALA A 186 -4.81 -0.96 -14.23
N THR A 187 -4.94 -2.29 -14.12
CA THR A 187 -5.90 -3.10 -14.88
C THR A 187 -7.34 -2.71 -14.57
N GLN A 188 -7.70 -2.51 -13.30
CA GLN A 188 -9.04 -2.12 -12.90
C GLN A 188 -9.43 -0.74 -13.45
N LEU A 189 -8.53 0.24 -13.38
CA LEU A 189 -8.79 1.57 -13.95
C LEU A 189 -8.95 1.51 -15.47
N PHE A 190 -8.11 0.72 -16.15
CA PHE A 190 -8.22 0.51 -17.59
C PHE A 190 -9.56 -0.14 -17.97
N GLN A 191 -9.96 -1.20 -17.25
CA GLN A 191 -11.25 -1.88 -17.45
C GLN A 191 -12.45 -0.98 -17.15
N ALA A 192 -12.30 -0.03 -16.22
CA ALA A 192 -13.31 0.98 -15.93
C ALA A 192 -13.39 2.11 -16.98
N GLY A 193 -12.58 2.04 -18.05
CA GLY A 193 -12.56 3.03 -19.12
C GLY A 193 -11.94 4.37 -18.71
N ILE A 194 -11.13 4.39 -17.65
CA ILE A 194 -10.41 5.59 -17.23
C ILE A 194 -9.30 5.88 -18.26
N ASP A 195 -9.14 7.17 -18.59
CA ASP A 195 -8.14 7.63 -19.54
C ASP A 195 -6.71 7.17 -19.18
N GLU A 196 -5.94 6.74 -20.18
CA GLU A 196 -4.61 6.19 -19.99
C GLU A 196 -3.64 7.18 -19.33
N GLN A 197 -3.74 8.49 -19.62
CA GLN A 197 -2.89 9.50 -18.96
C GLN A 197 -3.21 9.60 -17.47
N VAL A 198 -4.49 9.45 -17.09
CA VAL A 198 -4.91 9.42 -15.68
C VAL A 198 -4.38 8.16 -15.00
N ILE A 199 -4.41 7.01 -15.68
CA ILE A 199 -3.83 5.76 -15.18
C ILE A 199 -2.31 5.90 -15.03
N MET A 200 -1.63 6.47 -16.02
CA MET A 200 -0.18 6.72 -16.00
C MET A 200 0.20 7.67 -14.87
N ASN A 201 -0.55 8.75 -14.64
CA ASN A 201 -0.32 9.65 -13.51
C ASN A 201 -0.52 8.96 -12.16
N ARG A 202 -1.56 8.11 -12.05
CA ARG A 202 -1.89 7.40 -10.80
C ARG A 202 -0.94 6.24 -10.49
N THR A 203 -0.52 5.50 -11.49
CA THR A 203 0.40 4.35 -11.34
C THR A 203 1.85 4.77 -11.49
N GLY A 204 2.09 5.93 -12.08
CA GLY A 204 3.39 6.56 -12.23
C GLY A 204 4.25 5.96 -13.34
N HIS A 205 3.65 5.79 -14.52
CA HIS A 205 4.30 5.41 -15.77
C HIS A 205 4.69 6.64 -16.59
#